data_AF-A0A2V2X6R9-F1
#
_entry.id   AF-A0A2V2X6R9-F1
#
_cell.length_a   1.000
_cell.length_b   1.000
_cell.length_c   1.000
_cell.angle_alpha   90.00
_cell.angle_beta   90.00
_cell.angle_gamma   90.00
#
_symmetry.space_group_name_H-M   'P 1'
#
loop_
_entity.id
_entity.type
_entity.pdbx_description
1 polymer ?
#
loop_
_entity_poly.entity_id
_entity_poly.type
_entity_poly.pdbx_seq_one_letter_code
_entity_poly.pdbx_strand_id
1 'polypeptide(L)'
;MRRFTTSGRQANVSCAVLPFGTSHSLHIPLFPEMYDFVFSRYGLEQMVEVCGASFWTVVMVILLEKRVVVLSRQGLANDVCEAALSLGLIGNLLDPHFVTKKVFPYTSVNGLSHFCSVPGYIVGTLNPIFEMQHTWWDVLCDLDNKCVVLAPECNSISQCNGTGIVGGKTSGWATQDAQFAKDILSKVYQMKVMRKSLQERNHMICLMLEEYFALMIMVGEAPDHILSRFMQTNFLTPSLARLRALAQGSSLFSGMPGRLLLPGEDPSLIIAVATLRRASNCDEMELIRILNHLLSFLCSSKEVILLLRRMPLALGGLNPLASQLLHTSPLVRQAALELMRRVEVFPPGRDAIAAMNSFFCMVYESASRDA
;
A
#
# COMPACT_ATOMS: atom_id res chain seq x y z
N MET A 1 -6.69 4.03 -29.71
CA MET A 1 -6.27 4.56 -28.40
C MET A 1 -4.74 4.50 -28.35
N ARG A 2 -4.03 5.63 -28.40
CA ARG A 2 -2.55 5.66 -28.51
C ARG A 2 -1.94 5.12 -27.22
N ARG A 3 -1.00 4.18 -27.36
CA ARG A 3 -0.20 3.57 -26.29
C ARG A 3 0.57 4.67 -25.55
N PHE A 4 0.28 4.86 -24.26
CA PHE A 4 1.11 5.66 -23.38
C PHE A 4 2.35 4.84 -23.02
N THR A 5 3.49 5.26 -23.54
CA THR A 5 4.78 4.70 -23.17
C THR A 5 5.22 5.32 -21.85
N THR A 6 5.39 4.46 -20.85
CA THR A 6 5.81 4.76 -19.47
C THR A 6 7.22 5.34 -19.44
N SER A 7 7.33 6.64 -19.69
CA SER A 7 8.43 7.45 -19.17
C SER A 7 7.79 8.53 -18.31
N GLY A 8 8.24 8.68 -17.06
CA GLY A 8 7.70 9.64 -16.09
C GLY A 8 7.75 11.12 -16.52
N ARG A 9 8.17 11.42 -17.76
CA ARG A 9 8.10 12.74 -18.39
C ARG A 9 6.81 13.01 -19.18
N GLN A 10 5.96 12.01 -19.44
CA GLN A 10 4.70 12.21 -20.16
C GLN A 10 3.54 12.70 -19.28
N ALA A 11 3.80 13.20 -18.07
CA ALA A 11 2.75 13.78 -17.25
C ALA A 11 2.25 15.12 -17.81
N ASN A 12 3.03 15.83 -18.64
CA ASN A 12 2.72 17.20 -19.03
C ASN A 12 2.52 17.37 -20.55
N VAL A 13 1.45 18.05 -20.96
CA VAL A 13 1.28 18.53 -22.35
C VAL A 13 1.84 19.94 -22.47
N SER A 14 2.76 20.17 -23.41
CA SER A 14 3.26 21.49 -23.78
C SER A 14 2.25 22.23 -24.67
N CYS A 15 1.66 23.32 -24.16
CA CYS A 15 0.79 24.20 -24.96
C CYS A 15 1.43 25.59 -25.12
N ALA A 16 1.49 26.10 -26.34
CA ALA A 16 1.90 27.47 -26.62
C ALA A 16 0.70 28.41 -26.46
N VAL A 17 0.74 29.32 -25.48
CA VAL A 17 -0.35 30.27 -25.21
C VAL A 17 0.07 31.69 -25.61
N LEU A 18 -0.69 32.33 -26.49
CA LEU A 18 -0.59 33.77 -26.78
C LEU A 18 -1.56 34.51 -25.86
N PRO A 19 -1.04 35.33 -24.94
CA PRO A 19 -0.97 36.77 -25.26
C PRO A 19 0.42 37.40 -25.06
N PHE A 20 1.41 36.63 -24.59
CA PHE A 20 2.69 37.18 -24.10
C PHE A 20 3.81 37.34 -25.15
N GLY A 21 3.49 37.37 -26.44
CA GLY A 21 4.46 37.65 -27.52
C GLY A 21 5.57 36.60 -27.75
N THR A 22 5.80 35.69 -26.81
CA THR A 22 6.70 34.54 -26.93
C THR A 22 5.94 33.23 -26.62
N SER A 23 6.26 32.18 -27.37
CA SER A 23 5.68 30.85 -27.19
C SER A 23 6.17 30.26 -25.86
N HIS A 24 5.37 30.37 -24.80
CA HIS A 24 5.64 29.72 -23.52
C HIS A 24 5.10 28.28 -23.57
N SER A 25 5.94 27.30 -23.23
CA SER A 25 5.49 25.90 -23.07
C SER A 25 4.80 25.75 -21.72
N LEU A 26 3.47 25.76 -21.69
CA LEU A 26 2.70 25.42 -20.50
C LEU A 26 2.81 23.90 -20.25
N HIS A 27 3.15 23.45 -19.05
CA HIS A 27 3.14 22.04 -18.68
C HIS A 27 1.80 21.67 -18.01
N ILE A 28 0.89 21.02 -18.73
CA ILE A 28 -0.43 20.63 -18.20
C ILE A 28 -0.39 19.19 -17.68
N PRO A 29 -0.55 18.93 -16.36
CA PRO A 29 -0.59 17.57 -15.83
C PRO A 29 -1.80 16.79 -16.39
N LEU A 30 -1.56 15.65 -17.02
CA LEU A 30 -2.56 14.74 -17.57
C LEU A 30 -3.29 13.94 -16.49
N PHE A 31 -2.66 13.78 -15.32
CA PHE A 31 -3.22 13.09 -14.15
C PHE A 31 -2.96 13.95 -12.91
N PRO A 32 -4.00 14.51 -12.27
CA PRO A 32 -3.85 15.34 -11.07
C PRO A 32 -3.34 14.56 -9.84
N GLU A 33 -3.28 13.23 -9.91
CA GLU A 33 -2.91 12.33 -8.82
C GLU A 33 -1.42 11.97 -8.77
N MET A 34 -0.61 12.47 -9.71
CA MET A 34 0.84 12.23 -9.70
C MET A 34 1.49 13.20 -8.72
N TYR A 35 2.21 12.68 -7.73
CA TYR A 35 3.05 13.51 -6.85
C TYR A 35 4.05 14.32 -7.70
N ASP A 36 4.13 15.63 -7.46
CA ASP A 36 4.99 16.54 -8.22
C ASP A 36 6.50 16.32 -8.01
N PHE A 37 6.89 15.46 -7.05
CA PHE A 37 8.28 15.17 -6.73
C PHE A 37 8.74 13.80 -7.25
N VAL A 38 9.91 13.80 -7.88
CA VAL A 38 10.60 12.60 -8.38
C VAL A 38 11.67 12.21 -7.38
N PHE A 39 11.62 10.96 -6.91
CA PHE A 39 12.64 10.41 -6.04
C PHE A 39 13.87 10.01 -6.85
N SER A 40 15.07 10.32 -6.35
CA SER A 40 16.32 9.85 -6.92
C SER A 40 16.85 8.60 -6.21
N ARG A 41 16.70 8.54 -4.88
CA ARG A 41 17.32 7.51 -4.05
C ARG A 41 16.40 7.00 -2.95
N TYR A 42 15.76 7.88 -2.18
CA TYR A 42 14.96 7.51 -1.01
C TYR A 42 13.46 7.52 -1.31
N GLY A 43 13.05 6.73 -2.30
CA GLY A 43 11.64 6.39 -2.50
C GLY A 43 11.10 5.44 -1.42
N LEU A 44 9.79 5.16 -1.44
CA LEU A 44 9.14 4.22 -0.51
C LEU A 44 9.83 2.85 -0.52
N GLU A 45 10.25 2.39 -1.69
CA GLU A 45 11.04 1.16 -1.82
C GLU A 45 12.28 1.17 -0.91
N GLN A 46 13.07 2.24 -0.98
CA GLN A 46 14.30 2.32 -0.19
C GLN A 46 13.98 2.45 1.29
N MET A 47 12.88 3.12 1.65
CA MET A 47 12.40 3.20 3.03
C MET A 47 11.97 1.84 3.58
N VAL A 48 11.37 0.96 2.77
CA VAL A 48 11.09 -0.43 3.17
C VAL A 48 12.40 -1.15 3.54
N GLU A 49 13.45 -0.98 2.74
CA GLU A 49 14.76 -1.58 3.02
C GLU A 49 15.45 -0.98 4.25
N VAL A 50 15.34 0.35 4.44
CA VAL A 50 15.92 1.07 5.58
C VAL A 50 15.21 0.69 6.87
N CYS A 51 13.88 0.63 6.87
CA CYS A 51 13.12 0.30 8.08
C CYS A 51 13.14 -1.21 8.39
N GLY A 52 13.36 -2.06 7.37
CA GLY A 52 13.45 -3.51 7.52
C GLY A 52 12.22 -4.09 8.22
N ALA A 53 12.44 -4.94 9.21
CA ALA A 53 11.37 -5.58 9.99
C ALA A 53 10.44 -4.57 10.72
N SER A 54 10.92 -3.36 11.00
CA SER A 54 10.16 -2.30 11.68
C SER A 54 9.36 -1.43 10.71
N PHE A 55 9.33 -1.75 9.40
CA PHE A 55 8.59 -0.95 8.43
C PHE A 55 7.11 -0.84 8.80
N TRP A 56 6.46 -1.92 9.24
CA TRP A 56 5.07 -1.87 9.71
C TRP A 56 4.87 -0.91 10.88
N THR A 57 5.80 -0.90 11.85
CA THR A 57 5.75 0.03 12.98
C THR A 57 5.74 1.47 12.49
N VAL A 58 6.57 1.82 11.50
CA VAL A 58 6.59 3.17 10.90
C VAL A 58 5.25 3.48 10.24
N VAL A 59 4.69 2.54 9.49
CA VAL A 59 3.35 2.70 8.89
C VAL A 59 2.31 3.01 9.97
N MET A 60 2.25 2.21 11.05
CA MET A 60 1.27 2.40 12.13
C MET A 60 1.44 3.73 12.87
N VAL A 61 2.67 4.17 13.06
CA VAL A 61 2.99 5.44 13.73
C VAL A 61 2.52 6.63 12.88
N ILE A 62 2.71 6.59 11.56
CA ILE A 62 2.17 7.60 10.64
C ILE A 62 0.65 7.63 10.71
N LEU A 63 0.02 6.44 10.68
CA LEU A 63 -1.43 6.32 10.79
C LEU A 63 -1.98 6.89 12.10
N LEU A 64 -1.30 6.66 13.23
CA LEU A 64 -1.72 7.11 14.56
C LEU A 64 -1.33 8.58 14.84
N GLU A 65 -0.97 9.35 13.80
CA GLU A 65 -0.53 10.75 13.90
C GLU A 65 0.58 10.95 14.95
N LYS A 66 1.53 10.01 15.01
CA LYS A 66 2.73 10.10 15.85
C LYS A 66 3.86 10.81 15.11
N ARG A 67 4.77 11.42 15.87
CA ARG A 67 5.84 12.29 15.38
C ARG A 67 7.00 11.44 14.87
N VAL A 68 7.37 11.63 13.60
CA VAL A 68 8.44 10.87 12.93
C VAL A 68 9.59 11.81 12.58
N VAL A 69 10.80 11.41 12.93
CA VAL A 69 12.05 12.06 12.50
C VAL A 69 12.81 11.13 11.58
N VAL A 70 13.28 11.64 10.45
CA VAL A 70 14.24 10.99 9.58
C VAL A 70 15.59 11.66 9.77
N LEU A 71 16.58 10.89 10.22
CA LEU A 71 17.92 11.39 10.54
C LEU A 71 18.97 10.73 9.63
N SER A 72 19.91 11.54 9.16
CA SER A 72 21.18 11.06 8.62
C SER A 72 22.31 11.99 9.05
N ARG A 73 23.39 11.44 9.57
CA ARG A 73 24.56 12.21 10.04
C ARG A 73 25.58 12.41 8.93
N GLN A 74 25.60 11.49 7.96
CA GLN A 74 26.61 11.43 6.89
C GLN A 74 26.02 11.60 5.48
N GLY A 75 24.69 11.55 5.34
CA GLY A 75 23.99 11.66 4.07
C GLY A 75 23.84 13.10 3.58
N LEU A 76 23.25 13.23 2.39
CA LEU A 76 22.96 14.53 1.80
C LEU A 76 21.62 15.07 2.33
N ALA A 77 21.46 16.40 2.32
CA ALA A 77 20.18 17.01 2.67
C ALA A 77 19.03 16.48 1.79
N ASN A 78 19.31 16.20 0.52
CA ASN A 78 18.33 15.60 -0.39
C ASN A 78 17.89 14.20 0.05
N ASP A 79 18.77 13.40 0.66
CA ASP A 79 18.45 12.04 1.10
C ASP A 79 17.37 12.06 2.20
N VAL A 80 17.52 12.93 3.19
CA VAL A 80 16.52 13.09 4.27
C VAL A 80 15.23 13.74 3.77
N CYS A 81 15.31 14.66 2.80
CA CYS A 81 14.13 15.22 2.12
C CYS A 81 13.29 14.15 1.45
N GLU A 82 13.93 13.33 0.60
CA GLU A 82 13.26 12.26 -0.14
C GLU A 82 12.68 11.20 0.79
N ALA A 83 13.43 10.81 1.83
CA ALA A 83 12.96 9.88 2.84
C ALA A 83 11.74 10.41 3.62
N ALA A 84 11.74 11.68 4.02
CA ALA A 84 10.59 12.29 4.69
C ALA A 84 9.37 12.37 3.76
N LEU A 85 9.57 12.80 2.50
CA LEU A 85 8.50 12.87 1.49
C LEU A 85 7.95 11.49 1.12
N SER A 86 8.80 10.46 1.03
CA SER A 86 8.37 9.10 0.72
C SER A 86 7.52 8.50 1.84
N LEU A 87 7.90 8.69 3.11
CA LEU A 87 7.02 8.33 4.23
C LEU A 87 5.70 9.12 4.21
N GLY A 88 5.75 10.39 3.80
CA GLY A 88 4.56 11.21 3.59
C GLY A 88 3.55 10.63 2.58
N LEU A 89 4.01 9.87 1.58
CA LEU A 89 3.12 9.19 0.63
C LEU A 89 2.18 8.19 1.32
N ILE A 90 2.61 7.61 2.43
CA ILE A 90 1.79 6.69 3.23
C ILE A 90 0.61 7.45 3.84
N GLY A 91 0.86 8.63 4.40
CA GLY A 91 -0.18 9.50 4.94
C GLY A 91 -1.11 10.05 3.85
N ASN A 92 -0.58 10.33 2.65
CA ASN A 92 -1.38 10.79 1.51
C ASN A 92 -2.45 9.78 1.05
N LEU A 93 -2.27 8.48 1.33
CA LEU A 93 -3.30 7.47 1.07
C LEU A 93 -4.60 7.74 1.86
N LEU A 94 -4.49 8.41 3.01
CA LEU A 94 -5.63 8.67 3.90
C LEU A 94 -6.04 10.14 3.94
N ASP A 95 -5.11 11.08 3.78
CA ASP A 95 -5.40 12.51 3.60
C ASP A 95 -4.58 13.02 2.42
N PRO A 96 -5.20 13.37 1.27
CA PRO A 96 -4.49 13.91 0.10
C PRO A 96 -3.60 15.13 0.39
N HIS A 97 -3.83 15.82 1.51
CA HIS A 97 -3.06 16.99 1.95
C HIS A 97 -2.04 16.66 3.04
N PHE A 98 -1.80 15.39 3.35
CA PHE A 98 -0.91 14.99 4.44
C PHE A 98 0.50 15.55 4.23
N VAL A 99 1.07 15.36 3.04
CA VAL A 99 2.41 15.85 2.72
C VAL A 99 2.50 17.37 2.88
N THR A 100 1.50 18.12 2.39
CA THR A 100 1.55 19.59 2.44
C THR A 100 1.32 20.17 3.83
N LYS A 101 0.62 19.44 4.71
CA LYS A 101 0.30 19.90 6.07
C LYS A 101 1.27 19.40 7.15
N LYS A 102 1.86 18.23 6.96
CA LYS A 102 2.54 17.49 8.05
C LYS A 102 3.98 17.09 7.75
N VAL A 103 4.42 17.16 6.50
CA VAL A 103 5.78 16.77 6.14
C VAL A 103 6.65 18.02 5.99
N PHE A 104 7.74 18.06 6.73
CA PHE A 104 8.77 19.09 6.66
C PHE A 104 10.06 18.42 6.16
N PRO A 105 10.30 18.39 4.83
CA PRO A 105 11.33 17.54 4.23
C PRO A 105 12.72 17.78 4.80
N TYR A 106 13.01 19.01 5.20
CA TYR A 106 14.25 19.37 5.86
C TYR A 106 14.00 20.39 6.97
N THR A 107 14.64 20.20 8.11
CA THR A 107 14.66 21.18 9.19
C THR A 107 16.02 21.25 9.88
N SER A 108 16.29 22.42 10.45
CA SER A 108 17.30 22.60 11.49
C SER A 108 16.65 22.66 12.87
N VAL A 109 17.45 22.80 13.93
CA VAL A 109 16.96 22.95 15.31
C VAL A 109 16.12 24.22 15.47
N ASN A 110 16.48 25.30 14.77
CA ASN A 110 15.73 26.56 14.80
C ASN A 110 14.32 26.39 14.21
N GLY A 111 14.14 25.39 13.33
CA GLY A 111 12.85 25.10 12.72
C GLY A 111 11.85 24.41 13.64
N LEU A 112 12.26 23.92 14.82
CA LEU A 112 11.42 23.14 15.73
C LEU A 112 10.10 23.84 16.07
N SER A 113 10.14 25.15 16.31
CA SER A 113 8.96 25.96 16.65
C SER A 113 7.89 26.00 15.54
N HIS A 114 8.26 25.74 14.28
CA HIS A 114 7.34 25.80 13.14
C HIS A 114 6.49 24.54 12.97
N PHE A 115 6.96 23.40 13.47
CA PHE A 115 6.28 22.12 13.27
C PHE A 115 5.91 21.40 14.57
N CYS A 116 6.47 21.80 15.72
CA CYS A 116 6.20 21.11 16.99
C CYS A 116 4.72 21.09 17.39
N SER A 117 3.93 22.07 16.93
CA SER A 117 2.49 22.15 17.14
C SER A 117 1.66 21.29 16.17
N VAL A 118 2.28 20.79 15.10
CA VAL A 118 1.60 19.98 14.08
C VAL A 118 1.46 18.53 14.58
N PRO A 119 0.24 17.99 14.71
CA PRO A 119 0.08 16.61 15.17
C PRO A 119 0.55 15.61 14.11
N GLY A 120 1.46 14.72 14.49
CA GLY A 120 1.96 13.65 13.63
C GLY A 120 2.85 14.10 12.48
N TYR A 121 3.69 15.12 12.70
CA TYR A 121 4.62 15.58 11.67
C TYR A 121 5.64 14.51 11.29
N ILE A 122 6.15 14.62 10.06
CA ILE A 122 7.33 13.88 9.57
C ILE A 122 8.38 14.93 9.20
N VAL A 123 9.57 14.87 9.82
CA VAL A 123 10.65 15.82 9.53
C VAL A 123 11.93 15.12 9.11
N GLY A 124 12.64 15.67 8.13
CA GLY A 124 14.01 15.26 7.78
C GLY A 124 15.04 16.19 8.41
N THR A 125 16.14 15.65 8.94
CA THR A 125 17.21 16.46 9.55
C THR A 125 18.56 15.77 9.42
N LEU A 126 19.61 16.59 9.34
CA LEU A 126 21.00 16.09 9.45
C LEU A 126 21.59 16.32 10.84
N ASN A 127 20.85 16.93 11.75
CA ASN A 127 21.38 17.32 13.05
C ASN A 127 21.25 16.17 14.07
N PRO A 128 22.37 15.61 14.56
CA PRO A 128 22.34 14.47 15.50
C PRO A 128 21.71 14.81 16.85
N ILE A 129 21.53 16.10 17.20
CA ILE A 129 20.88 16.48 18.46
C ILE A 129 19.46 15.91 18.57
N PHE A 130 18.78 15.67 17.44
CA PHE A 130 17.45 15.06 17.44
C PHE A 130 17.48 13.66 18.08
N GLU A 131 18.56 12.89 17.92
CA GLU A 131 18.71 11.55 18.52
C GLU A 131 18.64 11.59 20.05
N MET A 132 19.17 12.65 20.66
CA MET A 132 19.22 12.81 22.12
C MET A 132 17.91 13.39 22.70
N GLN A 133 17.11 14.06 21.87
CA GLN A 133 15.91 14.77 22.31
C GLN A 133 14.65 13.92 22.11
N HIS A 134 14.51 12.85 22.90
CA HIS A 134 13.39 11.90 22.80
C HIS A 134 12.00 12.52 23.01
N THR A 135 11.90 13.72 23.55
CA THR A 135 10.62 14.44 23.69
C THR A 135 10.14 15.05 22.38
N TRP A 136 11.01 15.16 21.36
CA TRP A 136 10.70 15.78 20.07
C TRP A 136 10.16 14.81 19.03
N TRP A 137 10.11 13.51 19.31
CA TRP A 137 9.62 12.51 18.35
C TRP A 137 9.19 11.25 19.06
N ASP A 138 8.34 10.48 18.40
CA ASP A 138 7.91 9.17 18.88
C ASP A 138 8.71 8.07 18.18
N VAL A 139 9.06 8.28 16.91
CA VAL A 139 9.91 7.40 16.11
C VAL A 139 11.01 8.16 15.38
N LEU A 140 12.22 7.60 15.38
CA LEU A 140 13.37 8.07 14.61
C LEU A 140 13.81 7.00 13.61
N CYS A 141 13.82 7.35 12.32
CA CYS A 141 14.36 6.54 11.24
C CYS A 141 15.81 6.98 10.97
N ASP A 142 16.77 6.13 11.31
CA ASP A 142 18.19 6.37 11.07
C ASP A 142 18.58 5.81 9.69
N LEU A 143 18.83 6.71 8.73
CA LEU A 143 19.19 6.33 7.37
C LEU A 143 20.61 5.75 7.28
N ASP A 144 21.51 6.12 8.19
CA ASP A 144 22.91 5.68 8.17
C ASP A 144 22.99 4.22 8.65
N ASN A 145 22.34 3.94 9.77
CA ASN A 145 22.33 2.62 10.40
C ASN A 145 21.24 1.69 9.87
N LYS A 146 20.32 2.21 9.03
CA LYS A 146 19.16 1.48 8.50
C LYS A 146 18.35 0.82 9.61
N CYS A 147 17.93 1.63 10.57
CA CYS A 147 17.15 1.15 11.69
C CYS A 147 16.08 2.16 12.10
N VAL A 148 15.13 1.68 12.89
CA VAL A 148 14.03 2.47 13.44
C VAL A 148 14.14 2.40 14.96
N VAL A 149 14.21 3.57 15.59
CA VAL A 149 14.31 3.75 17.05
C VAL A 149 12.99 4.30 17.57
N LEU A 150 12.45 3.68 18.62
CA LEU A 150 11.26 4.15 19.31
C LEU A 150 11.66 4.98 20.53
N ALA A 151 10.95 6.08 20.79
CA ALA A 151 11.17 6.85 22.01
C ALA A 151 10.78 6.01 23.25
N PRO A 152 11.45 6.17 24.40
CA PRO A 152 11.19 5.38 25.61
C PRO A 152 9.75 5.45 26.12
N GLU A 153 9.10 6.60 25.93
CA GLU A 153 7.70 6.85 26.30
C GLU A 153 6.70 6.20 25.32
N CYS A 154 7.13 5.87 24.10
CA CYS A 154 6.31 5.19 23.09
C CYS A 154 6.17 3.68 23.35
N ASN A 155 6.79 3.18 24.43
CA ASN A 155 6.70 1.80 24.85
C ASN A 155 5.27 1.32 25.11
N SER A 156 4.25 2.18 25.16
CA SER A 156 2.85 1.75 25.19
C SER A 156 2.35 1.07 23.91
N ILE A 157 3.03 1.25 22.76
CA ILE A 157 2.73 0.49 21.52
C ILE A 157 3.27 -0.95 21.65
N SER A 158 4.40 -1.14 22.33
CA SER A 158 5.05 -2.44 22.60
C SER A 158 4.62 -3.09 23.93
N GLN A 159 4.19 -2.32 24.92
CA GLN A 159 3.65 -2.74 26.21
C GLN A 159 2.13 -2.83 26.11
N CYS A 160 1.70 -3.76 25.27
CA CYS A 160 0.41 -4.43 25.40
C CYS A 160 0.44 -5.45 26.56
N ASN A 161 1.19 -5.19 27.63
CA ASN A 161 1.38 -6.13 28.72
C ASN A 161 0.23 -5.97 29.70
N GLY A 162 -0.79 -6.82 29.53
CA GLY A 162 -1.66 -7.16 30.64
C GLY A 162 -0.84 -7.76 31.77
N THR A 163 -0.98 -7.20 32.96
CA THR A 163 -0.58 -7.83 34.21
C THR A 163 -1.08 -9.28 34.27
N GLY A 164 -0.17 -10.24 34.44
CA GLY A 164 -0.50 -11.58 34.93
C GLY A 164 0.06 -12.76 34.13
N ILE A 165 0.93 -13.50 34.80
CA ILE A 165 1.25 -14.93 34.62
C ILE A 165 2.35 -15.27 33.59
N VAL A 166 3.51 -15.53 34.21
CA VAL A 166 4.70 -16.30 33.80
C VAL A 166 4.47 -17.27 32.61
N GLY A 167 5.28 -17.06 31.56
CA GLY A 167 5.56 -18.02 30.48
C GLY A 167 4.77 -17.77 29.19
N GLY A 168 5.34 -17.05 28.21
CA GLY A 168 4.62 -16.78 26.96
C GLY A 168 5.51 -16.29 25.82
N LYS A 169 5.29 -16.87 24.64
CA LYS A 169 5.93 -16.62 23.34
C LYS A 169 6.16 -15.13 23.06
N THR A 170 7.28 -14.82 22.40
CA THR A 170 7.59 -13.50 21.82
C THR A 170 6.34 -12.85 21.21
N SER A 171 6.06 -11.62 21.62
CA SER A 171 4.83 -10.86 21.32
C SER A 171 4.42 -10.98 19.85
N GLY A 172 3.23 -11.53 19.57
CA GLY A 172 2.76 -11.83 18.21
C GLY A 172 2.75 -10.64 17.24
N TRP A 173 2.72 -9.40 17.76
CA TRP A 173 2.84 -8.17 16.98
C TRP A 173 4.18 -8.08 16.24
N ALA A 174 5.32 -8.27 16.92
CA ALA A 174 6.64 -8.23 16.27
C ALA A 174 6.79 -9.28 15.15
N THR A 175 6.15 -10.44 15.31
CA THR A 175 6.12 -11.50 14.29
C THR A 175 5.27 -11.10 13.08
N GLN A 176 4.14 -10.42 13.31
CA GLN A 176 3.30 -9.87 12.24
C GLN A 176 4.00 -8.73 11.49
N ASP A 177 4.67 -7.83 12.20
CA ASP A 177 5.45 -6.72 11.64
C ASP A 177 6.54 -7.24 10.70
N ALA A 178 7.31 -8.24 11.15
CA ALA A 178 8.36 -8.85 10.35
C ALA A 178 7.81 -9.60 9.13
N GLN A 179 6.68 -10.29 9.26
CA GLN A 179 6.05 -10.99 8.14
C GLN A 179 5.53 -10.01 7.08
N PHE A 180 4.90 -8.91 7.51
CA PHE A 180 4.44 -7.84 6.63
C PHE A 180 5.61 -7.21 5.86
N ALA A 181 6.67 -6.81 6.57
CA ALA A 181 7.84 -6.20 5.95
C ALA A 181 8.50 -7.15 4.94
N LYS A 182 8.59 -8.44 5.28
CA LYS A 182 9.12 -9.48 4.40
C LYS A 182 8.28 -9.63 3.12
N ASP A 183 6.96 -9.55 3.22
CA ASP A 183 6.06 -9.66 2.06
C ASP A 183 6.25 -8.49 1.08
N ILE A 184 6.28 -7.25 1.60
CA ILE A 184 6.55 -6.06 0.77
C ILE A 184 7.94 -6.13 0.15
N LEU A 185 8.95 -6.49 0.94
CA LEU A 185 10.33 -6.57 0.47
C LEU A 185 10.49 -7.63 -0.63
N SER A 186 9.81 -8.78 -0.51
CA SER A 186 9.77 -9.80 -1.57
C SER A 186 9.20 -9.25 -2.88
N LYS A 187 8.09 -8.50 -2.80
CA LYS A 187 7.50 -7.85 -3.98
C LYS A 187 8.39 -6.76 -4.57
N VAL A 188 9.05 -5.97 -3.73
CA VAL A 188 10.06 -5.00 -4.15
C VAL A 188 11.16 -5.67 -4.98
N TYR A 189 11.74 -6.77 -4.48
CA TYR A 189 12.75 -7.52 -5.22
C TYR A 189 12.21 -8.07 -6.55
N GLN A 190 10.99 -8.61 -6.58
CA GLN A 190 10.36 -9.06 -7.82
C GLN A 190 10.23 -7.91 -8.83
N MET A 191 9.80 -6.73 -8.40
CA MET A 191 9.67 -5.56 -9.28
C MET A 191 11.03 -5.06 -9.80
N LYS A 192 12.10 -5.14 -8.99
CA LYS A 192 13.48 -4.88 -9.43
C LYS A 192 13.89 -5.82 -10.57
N VAL A 193 13.60 -7.12 -10.42
CA VAL A 193 13.88 -8.14 -11.44
C VAL A 193 13.09 -7.86 -12.73
N MET A 194 11.84 -7.44 -12.61
CA MET A 194 11.00 -7.01 -13.73
C MET A 194 11.41 -5.67 -14.36
N ARG A 195 12.48 -5.03 -13.85
CA ARG A 195 12.98 -3.71 -14.29
C ARG A 195 11.92 -2.61 -14.26
N LYS A 196 11.04 -2.65 -13.26
CA LYS A 196 10.05 -1.60 -13.03
C LYS A 196 10.74 -0.32 -12.57
N SER A 197 10.23 0.82 -13.05
CA SER A 197 10.76 2.13 -12.67
C SER A 197 10.59 2.38 -11.16
N LEU A 198 11.37 3.30 -10.58
CA LEU A 198 11.22 3.68 -9.17
C LEU A 198 9.80 4.21 -8.87
N GLN A 199 9.24 4.98 -9.80
CA GLN A 199 7.87 5.50 -9.69
C GLN A 199 6.83 4.38 -9.64
N GLU A 200 6.91 3.40 -10.55
CA GLU A 200 6.02 2.24 -10.54
C GLU A 200 6.18 1.45 -9.24
N ARG A 201 7.41 1.22 -8.77
CA ARG A 201 7.67 0.50 -7.51
C ARG A 201 7.04 1.21 -6.31
N ASN A 202 7.20 2.53 -6.19
CA ASN A 202 6.56 3.31 -5.13
C ASN A 202 5.03 3.24 -5.22
N HIS A 203 4.46 3.37 -6.42
CA HIS A 203 3.02 3.25 -6.62
C HIS A 203 2.49 1.86 -6.25
N MET A 204 3.22 0.80 -6.58
CA MET A 204 2.84 -0.56 -6.18
C MET A 204 2.91 -0.77 -4.68
N ILE A 205 3.91 -0.22 -3.99
CA ILE A 205 3.97 -0.26 -2.51
C ILE A 205 2.77 0.48 -1.92
N CYS A 206 2.42 1.66 -2.44
CA CYS A 206 1.21 2.37 -2.06
C CYS A 206 -0.05 1.51 -2.23
N LEU A 207 -0.24 0.83 -3.37
CA LEU A 207 -1.38 -0.07 -3.59
C LEU A 207 -1.40 -1.25 -2.60
N MET A 208 -0.23 -1.79 -2.24
CA MET A 208 -0.14 -2.82 -1.21
C MET A 208 -0.60 -2.25 0.14
N LEU A 209 -0.08 -1.09 0.56
CA LEU A 209 -0.47 -0.42 1.81
C LEU A 209 -1.97 -0.11 1.83
N GLU A 210 -2.51 0.37 0.71
CA GLU A 210 -3.93 0.65 0.53
C GLU A 210 -4.79 -0.58 0.77
N GLU A 211 -4.41 -1.75 0.23
CA GLU A 211 -5.09 -3.02 0.52
C GLU A 211 -5.03 -3.36 2.00
N TYR A 212 -3.87 -3.23 2.66
CA TYR A 212 -3.76 -3.51 4.09
C TYR A 212 -4.61 -2.55 4.93
N PHE A 213 -4.64 -1.26 4.59
CA PHE A 213 -5.45 -0.26 5.28
C PHE A 213 -6.94 -0.55 5.12
N ALA A 214 -7.36 -0.81 3.88
CA ALA A 214 -8.71 -1.26 3.57
C ALA A 214 -9.10 -2.49 4.38
N LEU A 215 -8.24 -3.52 4.43
CA LEU A 215 -8.52 -4.73 5.20
C LEU A 215 -8.53 -4.48 6.71
N MET A 216 -7.64 -3.66 7.24
CA MET A 216 -7.66 -3.38 8.68
C MET A 216 -8.90 -2.60 9.10
N ILE A 217 -9.36 -1.65 8.30
CA ILE A 217 -10.40 -0.69 8.68
C ILE A 217 -11.77 -1.20 8.22
N MET A 218 -11.92 -1.46 6.92
CA MET A 218 -13.20 -1.77 6.28
C MET A 218 -13.67 -3.19 6.54
N VAL A 219 -12.81 -4.14 6.94
CA VAL A 219 -13.27 -5.50 7.33
C VAL A 219 -14.21 -5.46 8.53
N GLY A 220 -14.12 -4.46 9.41
CA GLY A 220 -15.08 -4.30 10.50
C GLY A 220 -16.46 -3.79 10.06
N GLU A 221 -16.56 -3.21 8.87
CA GLU A 221 -17.78 -2.60 8.32
C GLU A 221 -18.39 -3.44 7.18
N ALA A 222 -17.61 -4.36 6.61
CA ALA A 222 -18.05 -5.21 5.52
C ALA A 222 -19.03 -6.27 6.02
N PRO A 223 -20.06 -6.61 5.22
CA PRO A 223 -21.03 -7.60 5.64
C PRO A 223 -20.42 -9.01 5.69
N ASP A 224 -20.82 -9.80 6.69
CA ASP A 224 -20.29 -11.13 6.99
C ASP A 224 -20.26 -12.08 5.79
N HIS A 225 -21.19 -11.89 4.85
CA HIS A 225 -21.30 -12.80 3.72
C HIS A 225 -20.22 -12.62 2.64
N ILE A 226 -19.46 -11.53 2.68
CA ILE A 226 -18.36 -11.23 1.76
C ILE A 226 -17.01 -11.59 2.40
N LEU A 227 -16.94 -11.60 3.73
CA LEU A 227 -15.72 -11.82 4.49
C LEU A 227 -15.45 -13.31 4.68
N SER A 228 -14.27 -13.78 4.26
CA SER A 228 -13.80 -15.10 4.67
C SER A 228 -13.46 -15.09 6.17
N ARG A 229 -13.64 -16.23 6.83
CA ARG A 229 -13.26 -16.45 8.24
C ARG A 229 -11.78 -16.20 8.44
N PHE A 230 -10.95 -16.49 7.43
CA PHE A 230 -9.55 -16.10 7.43
C PHE A 230 -9.38 -14.58 7.61
N MET A 231 -10.10 -13.76 6.84
CA MET A 231 -10.02 -12.29 6.98
C MET A 231 -10.54 -11.83 8.35
N GLN A 232 -11.66 -12.38 8.79
CA GLN A 232 -12.21 -12.06 10.12
C GLN A 232 -11.20 -12.37 11.23
N THR A 233 -10.57 -13.55 11.19
CA THR A 233 -9.64 -13.99 12.24
C THR A 233 -8.35 -13.15 12.24
N ASN A 234 -7.83 -12.80 11.06
CA ASN A 234 -6.56 -12.06 10.97
C ASN A 234 -6.74 -10.56 11.21
N PHE A 235 -7.84 -9.98 10.74
CA PHE A 235 -8.04 -8.54 10.77
C PHE A 235 -8.95 -8.06 11.91
N LEU A 236 -9.83 -8.89 12.49
CA LEU A 236 -10.65 -8.52 13.67
C LEU A 236 -9.98 -8.89 15.01
N THR A 237 -8.65 -8.95 15.07
CA THR A 237 -7.92 -9.22 16.32
C THR A 237 -8.13 -8.09 17.34
N PRO A 238 -8.03 -8.35 18.67
CA PRO A 238 -8.16 -7.31 19.70
C PRO A 238 -7.20 -6.13 19.51
N SER A 239 -5.97 -6.40 19.02
CA SER A 239 -4.98 -5.36 18.72
C SER A 239 -5.45 -4.41 17.63
N LEU A 240 -6.00 -4.96 16.53
CA LEU A 240 -6.54 -4.15 15.43
C LEU A 240 -7.86 -3.48 15.80
N ALA A 241 -8.70 -4.12 16.63
CA ALA A 241 -9.89 -3.49 17.18
C ALA A 241 -9.55 -2.25 18.02
N ARG A 242 -8.52 -2.34 18.88
CA ARG A 242 -8.00 -1.19 19.62
C ARG A 242 -7.40 -0.13 18.69
N LEU A 243 -6.68 -0.55 17.64
CA LEU A 243 -6.15 0.38 16.64
C LEU A 243 -7.27 1.13 15.91
N ARG A 244 -8.36 0.46 15.54
CA ARG A 244 -9.56 1.11 14.99
C ARG A 244 -10.18 2.09 15.98
N ALA A 245 -10.28 1.72 17.25
CA ALA A 245 -10.80 2.63 18.28
C ALA A 245 -9.93 3.89 18.43
N LEU A 246 -8.60 3.75 18.38
CA LEU A 246 -7.68 4.89 18.34
C LEU A 246 -7.84 5.70 17.06
N ALA A 247 -7.99 5.02 15.92
CA ALA A 247 -8.20 5.63 14.61
C ALA A 247 -9.50 6.45 14.53
N GLN A 248 -10.58 6.01 15.19
CA GLN A 248 -11.84 6.75 15.28
C GLN A 248 -11.70 8.14 15.93
N GLY A 249 -10.66 8.33 16.76
CA GLY A 249 -10.32 9.65 17.34
C GLY A 249 -9.39 10.52 16.47
N SER A 250 -8.86 9.98 15.37
CA SER A 250 -7.93 10.68 14.49
C SER A 250 -8.62 11.24 13.24
N SER A 251 -8.21 12.45 12.85
CA SER A 251 -8.75 13.12 11.66
C SER A 251 -8.39 12.40 10.35
N LEU A 252 -7.27 11.66 10.32
CA LEU A 252 -6.80 10.93 9.14
C LEU A 252 -7.77 9.84 8.69
N PHE A 253 -8.42 9.18 9.65
CA PHE A 253 -9.31 8.06 9.36
C PHE A 253 -10.75 8.48 9.03
N SER A 254 -11.08 9.75 9.24
CA SER A 254 -12.40 10.29 8.90
C SER A 254 -12.65 10.28 7.39
N GLY A 255 -13.75 9.64 6.95
CA GLY A 255 -14.11 9.57 5.53
C GLY A 255 -13.19 8.68 4.68
N MET A 256 -12.43 7.78 5.32
CA MET A 256 -11.44 6.90 4.69
C MET A 256 -11.91 6.09 3.49
N PRO A 257 -13.09 5.42 3.52
CA PRO A 257 -13.55 4.66 2.37
C PRO A 257 -13.63 5.50 1.09
N GLY A 258 -14.05 6.77 1.19
CA GLY A 258 -14.11 7.69 0.07
C GLY A 258 -12.76 8.24 -0.41
N ARG A 259 -11.68 8.06 0.37
CA ARG A 259 -10.33 8.52 0.03
C ARG A 259 -9.43 7.41 -0.50
N LEU A 260 -9.59 6.19 0.04
CA LEU A 260 -8.90 4.99 -0.46
C LEU A 260 -9.51 4.50 -1.78
N LEU A 261 -10.85 4.47 -1.87
CA LEU A 261 -11.53 3.92 -3.04
C LEU A 261 -11.61 4.96 -4.15
N LEU A 262 -11.47 4.50 -5.40
CA LEU A 262 -11.84 5.34 -6.53
C LEU A 262 -13.34 5.70 -6.46
N PRO A 263 -13.75 6.87 -6.98
CA PRO A 263 -15.17 7.21 -7.07
C PRO A 263 -15.98 6.12 -7.78
N GLY A 264 -16.88 5.47 -7.04
CA GLY A 264 -17.73 4.38 -7.53
C GLY A 264 -17.07 2.99 -7.50
N GLU A 265 -15.93 2.82 -6.82
CA GLU A 265 -15.35 1.52 -6.53
C GLU A 265 -15.99 0.90 -5.28
N ASP A 266 -16.36 -0.38 -5.38
CA ASP A 266 -17.01 -1.13 -4.30
C ASP A 266 -15.93 -1.69 -3.33
N PRO A 267 -16.03 -1.44 -2.01
CA PRO A 267 -15.09 -2.00 -1.03
C PRO A 267 -14.97 -3.53 -1.07
N SER A 268 -16.04 -4.22 -1.46
CA SER A 268 -16.06 -5.68 -1.59
C SER A 268 -15.07 -6.19 -2.64
N LEU A 269 -14.73 -5.38 -3.65
CA LEU A 269 -13.72 -5.72 -4.65
C LEU A 269 -12.35 -5.89 -4.00
N ILE A 270 -11.96 -4.97 -3.10
CA ILE A 270 -10.67 -5.05 -2.39
C ILE A 270 -10.63 -6.31 -1.52
N ILE A 271 -11.71 -6.57 -0.78
CA ILE A 271 -11.83 -7.75 0.10
C ILE A 271 -11.74 -9.05 -0.73
N ALA A 272 -12.44 -9.11 -1.85
CA ALA A 272 -12.43 -10.26 -2.75
C ALA A 272 -11.03 -10.50 -3.34
N VAL A 273 -10.36 -9.46 -3.85
CA VAL A 273 -8.99 -9.55 -4.38
C VAL A 273 -8.00 -9.97 -3.29
N ALA A 274 -8.09 -9.35 -2.12
CA ALA A 274 -7.26 -9.68 -0.98
C ALA A 274 -7.42 -11.14 -0.54
N THR A 275 -8.66 -11.65 -0.58
CA THR A 275 -8.94 -13.03 -0.21
C THR A 275 -8.42 -14.00 -1.26
N LEU A 276 -8.59 -13.69 -2.54
CA LEU A 276 -8.06 -14.49 -3.64
C LEU A 276 -6.52 -14.59 -3.58
N ARG A 277 -5.82 -13.50 -3.22
CA ARG A 277 -4.37 -13.50 -2.98
C ARG A 277 -3.94 -14.39 -1.81
N ARG A 278 -4.85 -14.66 -0.87
CA ARG A 278 -4.61 -15.44 0.36
C ARG A 278 -5.44 -16.74 0.38
N ALA A 279 -5.82 -17.22 -0.81
CA ALA A 279 -6.72 -18.37 -0.98
C ALA A 279 -6.19 -19.65 -0.31
N SER A 280 -4.86 -19.82 -0.19
CA SER A 280 -4.25 -20.98 0.49
C SER A 280 -4.68 -21.13 1.96
N ASN A 281 -5.16 -20.05 2.58
CA ASN A 281 -5.57 -20.03 3.98
C ASN A 281 -7.09 -19.93 4.15
N CYS A 282 -7.86 -20.00 3.06
CA CYS A 282 -9.31 -19.91 3.06
C CYS A 282 -9.92 -21.30 2.85
N ASP A 283 -11.16 -21.50 3.32
CA ASP A 283 -11.88 -22.73 3.03
C ASP A 283 -12.50 -22.73 1.62
N GLU A 284 -12.95 -23.90 1.17
CA GLU A 284 -13.53 -24.08 -0.16
C GLU A 284 -14.78 -23.23 -0.38
N MET A 285 -15.66 -23.16 0.63
CA MET A 285 -16.96 -22.48 0.51
C MET A 285 -16.78 -20.96 0.44
N GLU A 286 -15.87 -20.40 1.22
CA GLU A 286 -15.47 -19.00 1.18
C GLU A 286 -14.93 -18.64 -0.20
N LEU A 287 -14.03 -19.46 -0.74
CA LEU A 287 -13.42 -19.21 -2.03
C LEU A 287 -14.46 -19.24 -3.16
N ILE A 288 -15.38 -20.22 -3.17
CA ILE A 288 -16.49 -20.28 -4.14
C ILE A 288 -17.36 -19.02 -4.06
N ARG A 289 -17.70 -18.58 -2.85
CA ARG A 289 -18.51 -17.37 -2.65
C ARG A 289 -17.84 -16.13 -3.22
N ILE A 290 -16.54 -15.98 -3.01
CA ILE A 290 -15.76 -14.85 -3.53
C ILE A 290 -15.67 -14.89 -5.05
N LEU A 291 -15.43 -16.06 -5.64
CA LEU A 291 -15.41 -16.22 -7.11
C LEU A 291 -16.77 -15.87 -7.73
N ASN A 292 -17.87 -16.34 -7.12
CA ASN A 292 -19.23 -16.01 -7.57
C ASN A 292 -19.57 -14.52 -7.38
N HIS A 293 -19.12 -13.91 -6.29
CA HIS A 293 -19.29 -12.46 -6.05
C HIS A 293 -18.54 -11.63 -7.09
N LEU A 294 -17.30 -11.99 -7.42
CA LEU A 294 -16.57 -11.34 -8.50
C LEU A 294 -17.27 -11.55 -9.86
N LEU A 295 -17.81 -12.74 -10.11
CA LEU A 295 -18.50 -13.03 -11.37
C LEU A 295 -19.79 -12.21 -11.56
N SER A 296 -20.54 -11.96 -10.48
CA SER A 296 -21.72 -11.09 -10.52
C SER A 296 -21.35 -9.61 -10.66
N PHE A 297 -20.19 -9.20 -10.13
CA PHE A 297 -19.69 -7.83 -10.22
C PHE A 297 -19.10 -7.48 -11.60
N LEU A 298 -18.42 -8.41 -12.27
CA LEU A 298 -17.73 -8.15 -13.54
C LEU A 298 -18.67 -8.27 -14.75
N CYS A 299 -19.49 -7.23 -14.97
CA CYS A 299 -20.47 -7.17 -16.06
C CYS A 299 -20.03 -6.24 -17.21
N SER A 300 -19.03 -5.39 -17.01
CA SER A 300 -18.61 -4.36 -17.94
C SER A 300 -17.09 -4.19 -18.00
N SER A 301 -16.61 -3.57 -19.08
CA SER A 301 -15.18 -3.25 -19.22
C SER A 301 -14.68 -2.31 -18.11
N LYS A 302 -15.55 -1.48 -17.52
CA LYS A 302 -15.18 -0.58 -16.42
C LYS A 302 -14.84 -1.36 -15.17
N GLU A 303 -15.65 -2.35 -14.80
CA GLU A 303 -15.41 -3.19 -13.60
C GLU A 303 -14.18 -4.07 -13.78
N VAL A 304 -13.92 -4.58 -14.99
CA VAL A 304 -12.67 -5.30 -15.29
C VAL A 304 -11.46 -4.38 -15.12
N ILE A 305 -11.52 -3.13 -15.56
CA ILE A 305 -10.42 -2.17 -15.33
C ILE A 305 -10.22 -1.90 -13.83
N LEU A 306 -11.30 -1.78 -13.05
CA LEU A 306 -11.22 -1.62 -11.59
C LEU A 306 -10.56 -2.84 -10.93
N LEU A 307 -10.93 -4.06 -11.33
CA LEU A 307 -10.28 -5.28 -10.88
C LEU A 307 -8.78 -5.28 -11.22
N LEU A 308 -8.42 -4.93 -12.45
CA LEU A 308 -7.02 -4.92 -12.91
C LEU A 308 -6.18 -3.83 -12.24
N ARG A 309 -6.78 -2.70 -11.84
CA ARG A 309 -6.12 -1.70 -10.97
C ARG A 309 -5.70 -2.33 -9.65
N ARG A 310 -6.55 -3.19 -9.07
CA ARG A 310 -6.27 -3.92 -7.83
C ARG A 310 -5.36 -5.12 -8.04
N MET A 311 -5.28 -5.67 -9.24
CA MET A 311 -4.44 -6.80 -9.63
C MET A 311 -3.37 -6.41 -10.67
N PRO A 312 -2.44 -5.48 -10.37
CA PRO A 312 -1.42 -5.09 -11.32
C PRO A 312 -0.41 -6.23 -11.52
N LEU A 313 0.14 -6.33 -12.74
CA LEU A 313 1.10 -7.39 -13.11
C LEU A 313 2.33 -7.42 -12.20
N ALA A 314 2.82 -6.24 -11.77
CA ALA A 314 3.96 -6.12 -10.87
C ALA A 314 3.71 -6.76 -9.48
N LEU A 315 2.44 -6.94 -9.09
CA LEU A 315 2.02 -7.64 -7.87
C LEU A 315 1.46 -9.05 -8.15
N GLY A 316 1.74 -9.59 -9.33
CA GLY A 316 1.33 -10.94 -9.74
C GLY A 316 0.09 -10.99 -10.64
N GLY A 317 -0.53 -9.85 -10.98
CA GLY A 317 -1.61 -9.83 -11.97
C GLY A 317 -2.77 -10.75 -11.61
N LEU A 318 -3.31 -11.43 -12.62
CA LEU A 318 -4.37 -12.44 -12.48
C LEU A 318 -3.86 -13.83 -12.03
N ASN A 319 -2.57 -14.00 -11.72
CA ASN A 319 -2.02 -15.29 -11.29
C ASN A 319 -2.76 -15.90 -10.07
N PRO A 320 -3.16 -15.14 -9.03
CA PRO A 320 -3.92 -15.71 -7.92
C PRO A 320 -5.31 -16.21 -8.31
N LEU A 321 -5.89 -15.68 -9.39
CA LEU A 321 -7.13 -16.19 -9.96
C LEU A 321 -6.86 -17.49 -10.72
N ALA A 322 -5.86 -17.49 -11.61
CA ALA A 322 -5.50 -18.66 -12.40
C ALA A 322 -5.02 -19.84 -11.54
N SER A 323 -4.41 -19.60 -10.37
CA SER A 323 -4.04 -20.69 -9.45
C SER A 323 -5.25 -21.48 -8.93
N GLN A 324 -6.45 -20.89 -8.92
CA GLN A 324 -7.66 -21.60 -8.50
C GLN A 324 -8.13 -22.65 -9.49
N LEU A 325 -7.65 -22.60 -10.74
CA LEU A 325 -7.87 -23.67 -11.73
C LEU A 325 -7.16 -24.98 -11.36
N LEU A 326 -6.21 -24.93 -10.43
CA LEU A 326 -5.48 -26.09 -9.91
C LEU A 326 -6.01 -26.55 -8.55
N HIS A 327 -7.10 -25.96 -8.06
CA HIS A 327 -7.68 -26.31 -6.76
C HIS A 327 -8.21 -27.76 -6.76
N THR A 328 -8.17 -28.43 -5.61
CA THR A 328 -8.62 -29.83 -5.45
C THR A 328 -10.11 -30.00 -5.74
N SER A 329 -10.93 -29.04 -5.30
CA SER A 329 -12.38 -29.03 -5.57
C SER A 329 -12.71 -28.68 -7.02
N PRO A 330 -13.55 -29.51 -7.70
CA PRO A 330 -14.03 -29.21 -9.04
C PRO A 330 -14.91 -27.96 -9.10
N LEU A 331 -15.66 -27.65 -8.03
CA LEU A 331 -16.54 -26.49 -7.98
C LEU A 331 -15.75 -25.18 -8.00
N VAL A 332 -14.63 -25.13 -7.25
CA VAL A 332 -13.72 -23.99 -7.28
C VAL A 332 -13.10 -23.82 -8.66
N ARG A 333 -12.62 -24.91 -9.28
CA ARG A 333 -12.03 -24.87 -10.63
C ARG A 333 -13.04 -24.33 -11.66
N GLN A 334 -14.29 -24.80 -11.60
CA GLN A 334 -15.35 -24.36 -12.50
C GLN A 334 -15.69 -22.88 -12.30
N ALA A 335 -15.84 -22.42 -11.06
CA ALA A 335 -16.12 -21.02 -10.77
C ALA A 335 -14.97 -20.09 -11.20
N ALA A 336 -13.71 -20.52 -10.98
CA ALA A 336 -12.54 -19.77 -11.42
C ALA A 336 -12.42 -19.70 -12.94
N LEU A 337 -12.73 -20.79 -13.65
CA LEU A 337 -12.73 -20.83 -15.11
C LEU A 337 -13.78 -19.89 -15.69
N GLU A 338 -15.01 -19.91 -15.16
CA GLU A 338 -16.08 -19.02 -15.59
C GLU A 338 -15.72 -17.55 -15.37
N LEU A 339 -15.12 -17.22 -14.22
CA LEU A 339 -14.64 -15.87 -13.93
C LEU A 339 -13.53 -15.42 -14.89
N MET A 340 -12.55 -16.29 -15.19
CA MET A 340 -11.50 -15.99 -16.16
C MET A 340 -12.06 -15.78 -17.56
N ARG A 341 -13.00 -16.62 -18.02
CA ARG A 341 -13.70 -16.45 -19.30
C ARG A 341 -14.44 -15.12 -19.35
N ARG A 342 -15.12 -14.72 -18.25
CA ARG A 342 -15.77 -13.41 -18.16
C ARG A 342 -14.78 -12.25 -18.33
N VAL A 343 -13.62 -12.33 -17.69
CA VAL A 343 -12.56 -11.32 -17.81
C VAL A 343 -12.03 -11.25 -19.24
N GLU A 344 -11.84 -12.39 -19.90
CA GLU A 344 -11.31 -12.49 -21.27
C GLU A 344 -12.20 -11.84 -22.35
N VAL A 345 -13.52 -11.79 -22.12
CA VAL A 345 -14.48 -11.13 -23.03
C VAL A 345 -14.08 -9.68 -23.29
N PHE A 346 -13.50 -9.00 -22.30
CA PHE A 346 -13.14 -7.60 -22.39
C PHE A 346 -11.67 -7.42 -22.81
N PRO A 347 -11.33 -6.49 -23.73
CA PRO A 347 -9.96 -6.34 -24.22
C PRO A 347 -8.89 -6.12 -23.12
N PRO A 348 -9.11 -5.27 -22.09
CA PRO A 348 -8.13 -5.13 -21.00
C PRO A 348 -7.92 -6.43 -20.23
N GLY A 349 -8.97 -7.23 -20.05
CA GLY A 349 -8.90 -8.52 -19.37
C GLY A 349 -8.15 -9.56 -20.19
N ARG A 350 -8.38 -9.62 -21.51
CA ARG A 350 -7.62 -10.47 -22.43
C ARG A 350 -6.12 -10.15 -22.40
N ASP A 351 -5.77 -8.87 -22.47
CA ASP A 351 -4.37 -8.42 -22.38
C ASP A 351 -3.74 -8.82 -21.04
N ALA A 352 -4.51 -8.73 -19.94
CA ALA A 352 -4.04 -9.13 -18.62
C ALA A 352 -3.85 -10.64 -18.47
N ILE A 353 -4.73 -11.46 -19.06
CA ILE A 353 -4.59 -12.92 -19.11
C ILE A 353 -3.34 -13.30 -19.92
N ALA A 354 -3.15 -12.69 -21.09
CA ALA A 354 -1.97 -12.92 -21.92
C ALA A 354 -0.65 -12.50 -21.23
N ALA A 355 -0.71 -11.56 -20.29
CA ALA A 355 0.43 -11.07 -19.52
C ALA A 355 0.74 -11.90 -18.27
N MET A 356 -0.06 -12.92 -17.92
CA MET A 356 0.25 -13.83 -16.82
C MET A 356 1.56 -14.59 -17.07
N ASN A 357 2.06 -15.27 -16.04
CA ASN A 357 3.21 -16.15 -16.26
C ASN A 357 2.84 -17.32 -17.20
N SER A 358 3.82 -17.85 -17.92
CA SER A 358 3.61 -18.89 -18.93
C SER A 358 2.92 -20.13 -18.38
N PHE A 359 3.22 -20.50 -17.14
CA PHE A 359 2.58 -21.62 -16.44
C PHE A 359 1.06 -21.40 -16.33
N PHE A 360 0.61 -20.25 -15.83
CA PHE A 360 -0.82 -19.96 -15.67
C PHE A 360 -1.55 -19.74 -17.00
N CYS A 361 -0.88 -19.23 -18.03
CA CYS A 361 -1.45 -19.20 -19.39
C CYS A 361 -1.75 -20.63 -19.88
N MET A 362 -0.79 -21.56 -19.76
CA MET A 362 -0.99 -22.96 -20.16
C MET A 362 -2.10 -23.65 -19.35
N VAL A 363 -2.16 -23.40 -18.03
CA VAL A 363 -3.21 -23.94 -17.16
C VAL A 363 -4.59 -23.45 -17.62
N TYR A 364 -4.73 -22.15 -17.91
CA TYR A 364 -5.98 -21.58 -18.40
C TYR A 364 -6.38 -22.13 -19.78
N GLU A 365 -5.43 -22.25 -20.70
CA GLU A 365 -5.67 -22.82 -22.03
C GLU A 365 -6.06 -24.31 -21.98
N SER A 366 -5.50 -25.09 -21.05
CA SER A 366 -5.90 -26.48 -20.84
C SER A 366 -7.32 -26.55 -20.29
N ALA A 367 -7.58 -25.84 -19.19
CA ALA A 367 -8.89 -25.84 -18.54
C ALA A 367 -10.00 -25.36 -19.48
N SER A 368 -9.70 -24.41 -20.38
CA SER A 368 -10.66 -23.91 -21.37
C SER A 368 -10.96 -24.89 -22.51
N ARG A 369 -10.08 -25.85 -22.78
CA ARG A 369 -10.28 -26.92 -23.78
C ARG A 369 -11.06 -28.10 -23.22
N ASP A 370 -10.88 -28.38 -21.93
CA ASP A 370 -11.47 -29.54 -21.25
C ASP A 370 -12.93 -29.30 -20.79
N ALA A 371 -13.42 -28.06 -20.88
CA ALA A 371 -14.73 -27.61 -20.42
C ALA A 371 -15.60 -27.07 -21.56
#